data_AF-A0A6L7WEX4-F1
#
_entry.id   AF-A0A6L7WEX4-F1
#
_cell.length_a   1.000
_cell.length_b   1.000
_cell.length_c   1.000
_cell.angle_alpha   90.00
_cell.angle_beta   90.00
_cell.angle_gamma   90.00
#
_symmetry.space_group_name_H-M   'P 1'
#
loop_
_entity.id
_entity.type
_entity.pdbx_description
1 polymer ?
#
loop_
_entity_poly.entity_id
_entity_poly.type
_entity_poly.pdbx_seq_one_letter_code
_entity_poly.pdbx_strand_id
1 'polypeptide(L)'
;MTQLLQLGIALALGVGASVQVAMLGAIGRDRGAVEAGWLSIFGTVAGIALVLAIRSARGDIVDLPVPFDRWWIFVVIGLISVGVLVLGFHGPSAYLAVVGLFGAAFIVGGAALAPKLGVALLFSAITAGTLAGALVMDHYGAFGNEAQRVTLLRVVGVLVVLGGVVIVRWR
;
A
#
# COMPACT_ATOMS: atom_id res chain seq x y z
N MET A 1 -14.08 14.75 15.23
CA MET A 1 -13.96 13.27 15.02
C MET A 1 -13.29 12.91 13.69
N THR A 2 -13.30 13.78 12.67
CA THR A 2 -12.73 13.53 11.34
C THR A 2 -11.21 13.34 11.30
N GLN A 3 -10.43 14.09 12.10
CA GLN A 3 -8.96 13.96 12.09
C GLN A 3 -8.44 12.67 12.75
N LEU A 4 -9.03 12.22 13.86
CA LEU A 4 -8.67 10.95 14.49
C LEU A 4 -8.92 9.77 13.54
N LEU A 5 -10.04 9.83 12.80
CA LEU A 5 -10.35 8.84 11.77
C LEU A 5 -9.32 8.87 10.63
N GLN A 6 -8.94 10.05 10.14
CA GLN A 6 -7.92 10.20 9.09
C GLN A 6 -6.55 9.65 9.53
N LEU A 7 -6.17 9.90 10.77
CA LEU A 7 -4.92 9.39 11.35
C LEU A 7 -4.97 7.87 11.54
N GLY A 8 -6.13 7.34 11.96
CA GLY A 8 -6.38 5.90 11.99
C GLY A 8 -6.26 5.24 10.61
N ILE A 9 -6.78 5.90 9.56
CA ILE A 9 -6.62 5.41 8.17
C ILE A 9 -5.14 5.47 7.76
N ALA A 10 -4.40 6.54 8.08
CA ALA A 10 -2.97 6.62 7.78
C ALA A 10 -2.15 5.50 8.46
N LEU A 11 -2.46 5.21 9.73
CA LEU A 11 -1.87 4.06 10.44
C LEU A 11 -2.22 2.74 9.75
N ALA A 12 -3.47 2.54 9.36
CA ALA A 12 -3.91 1.34 8.65
C ALA A 12 -3.23 1.19 7.27
N LEU A 13 -3.01 2.28 6.54
CA LEU A 13 -2.23 2.27 5.30
C LEU A 13 -0.78 1.82 5.55
N GLY A 14 -0.17 2.26 6.66
CA GLY A 14 1.14 1.79 7.08
C GLY A 14 1.18 0.29 7.38
N VAL A 15 0.19 -0.21 8.14
CA VAL A 15 0.05 -1.65 8.39
C VAL A 15 -0.10 -2.42 7.07
N GLY A 16 -0.95 -1.94 6.16
CA GLY A 16 -1.10 -2.52 4.82
C GLY A 16 0.22 -2.54 4.03
N ALA A 17 1.01 -1.47 4.09
CA ALA A 17 2.34 -1.43 3.47
C ALA A 17 3.28 -2.49 4.06
N SER A 18 3.26 -2.72 5.37
CA SER A 18 4.07 -3.79 5.99
C SER A 18 3.67 -5.19 5.51
N VAL A 19 2.37 -5.44 5.35
CA VAL A 19 1.83 -6.69 4.81
C VAL A 19 2.28 -6.88 3.36
N GLN A 20 2.18 -5.83 2.54
CA GLN A 20 2.66 -5.84 1.15
C GLN A 20 4.15 -6.19 1.07
N VAL A 21 4.99 -5.57 1.91
CA VAL A 21 6.44 -5.84 1.95
C VAL A 21 6.72 -7.28 2.37
N ALA A 22 6.00 -7.79 3.38
CA ALA A 22 6.15 -9.17 3.82
C ALA A 22 5.76 -10.19 2.73
N MET A 23 4.63 -9.93 2.03
CA MET A 23 4.20 -10.73 0.89
C MET A 23 5.20 -10.68 -0.26
N LEU A 24 5.76 -9.50 -0.54
CA LEU A 24 6.78 -9.31 -1.58
C LEU A 24 8.05 -10.11 -1.25
N GLY A 25 8.47 -10.11 0.02
CA GLY A 25 9.58 -10.91 0.50
C GLY A 25 9.35 -12.41 0.30
N ALA A 26 8.14 -12.89 0.56
CA ALA A 26 7.77 -14.28 0.31
C ALA A 26 7.80 -14.65 -1.19
N ILE A 27 7.19 -13.84 -2.04
CA ILE A 27 7.24 -14.03 -3.51
C ILE A 27 8.69 -13.97 -4.00
N GLY A 28 9.50 -13.08 -3.44
CA GLY A 28 10.91 -12.92 -3.79
C GLY A 28 11.77 -14.14 -3.45
N ARG A 29 11.39 -14.94 -2.43
CA ARG A 29 12.06 -16.21 -2.13
C ARG A 29 11.76 -17.29 -3.17
N ASP A 30 10.52 -17.33 -3.64
CA ASP A 30 10.06 -18.39 -4.56
C ASP A 30 10.39 -18.08 -6.02
N ARG A 31 10.31 -16.80 -6.41
CA ARG A 31 10.37 -16.33 -7.81
C ARG A 31 11.49 -15.32 -8.08
N GLY A 32 12.26 -14.94 -7.06
CA GLY A 32 13.31 -13.93 -7.16
C GLY A 32 12.79 -12.51 -6.94
N ALA A 33 13.65 -11.66 -6.37
CA ALA A 33 13.30 -10.30 -5.94
C ALA A 33 12.86 -9.39 -7.10
N VAL A 34 13.48 -9.54 -8.28
CA VAL A 34 13.14 -8.73 -9.47
C VAL A 34 11.75 -9.08 -9.98
N GLU A 35 11.41 -10.37 -10.02
CA GLU A 35 10.09 -10.84 -10.44
C GLU A 35 9.01 -10.33 -9.49
N ALA A 36 9.25 -10.44 -8.17
CA ALA A 36 8.37 -9.90 -7.14
C ALA A 36 8.15 -8.39 -7.32
N GLY A 37 9.22 -7.62 -7.58
CA GLY A 37 9.14 -6.19 -7.84
C GLY A 37 8.24 -5.84 -9.02
N TRP A 38 8.44 -6.50 -10.17
CA TRP A 38 7.60 -6.29 -11.36
C TRP A 38 6.13 -6.65 -11.09
N LEU A 39 5.89 -7.74 -10.38
CA LEU A 39 4.55 -8.15 -9.96
C LEU A 39 3.85 -7.05 -9.15
N SER A 40 4.55 -6.45 -8.19
CA SER A 40 4.00 -5.35 -7.38
C SER A 40 3.72 -4.11 -8.22
N ILE A 41 4.59 -3.77 -9.18
CA ILE A 41 4.42 -2.61 -10.05
C ILE A 41 3.16 -2.76 -10.90
N PHE A 42 3.05 -3.83 -11.68
CA PHE A 42 1.91 -4.03 -12.56
C PHE A 42 0.60 -4.24 -11.78
N GLY A 43 0.66 -4.91 -10.62
CA GLY A 43 -0.51 -5.03 -9.75
C GLY A 43 -0.99 -3.68 -9.21
N THR A 44 -0.06 -2.81 -8.81
CA THR A 44 -0.38 -1.47 -8.32
C THR A 44 -0.95 -0.59 -9.43
N VAL A 45 -0.34 -0.63 -10.62
CA VAL A 45 -0.83 0.11 -11.80
C VAL A 45 -2.23 -0.37 -12.18
N ALA A 46 -2.48 -1.68 -12.22
CA ALA A 46 -3.80 -2.23 -12.48
C ALA A 46 -4.84 -1.78 -11.43
N GLY A 47 -4.47 -1.78 -10.14
CA GLY A 47 -5.33 -1.33 -9.06
C GLY A 47 -5.68 0.16 -9.15
N ILE A 48 -4.69 1.02 -9.39
CA ILE A 48 -4.92 2.47 -9.58
C ILE A 48 -5.77 2.71 -10.82
N ALA A 49 -5.46 2.05 -11.93
CA ALA A 49 -6.19 2.17 -13.18
C ALA A 49 -7.66 1.76 -13.01
N LEU A 50 -7.95 0.70 -12.25
CA LEU A 50 -9.31 0.30 -11.91
C LEU A 50 -10.05 1.38 -11.10
N VAL A 51 -9.41 1.94 -10.07
CA VAL A 51 -9.99 3.01 -9.25
C VAL A 51 -10.31 4.23 -10.11
N LEU A 52 -9.38 4.66 -10.97
CA LEU A 52 -9.56 5.81 -11.85
C LEU A 52 -10.62 5.56 -12.93
N ALA A 53 -10.65 4.35 -13.50
CA ALA A 53 -11.69 3.95 -14.46
C ALA A 53 -13.09 4.03 -13.84
N ILE A 54 -13.26 3.52 -12.61
CA ILE A 54 -14.54 3.55 -11.89
C ILE A 54 -14.95 5.00 -11.59
N ARG A 55 -14.02 5.83 -11.12
CA ARG A 55 -14.32 7.25 -10.79
C ARG A 55 -14.68 8.05 -12.04
N SER A 56 -13.89 7.92 -13.10
CA SER A 56 -14.14 8.58 -14.39
C SER A 56 -15.45 8.10 -15.03
N ALA A 57 -15.79 6.80 -14.93
CA ALA A 57 -17.07 6.26 -15.42
C ALA A 57 -18.29 6.72 -14.60
N ARG A 58 -18.11 7.06 -13.32
CA ARG A 58 -19.17 7.62 -12.46
C ARG A 58 -19.40 9.12 -12.68
N GLY A 59 -18.60 9.77 -13.53
CA GLY A 59 -18.67 11.21 -13.77
C GLY A 59 -18.11 12.04 -12.62
N ASP A 60 -17.29 11.46 -11.74
CA ASP A 60 -16.51 12.26 -10.79
C ASP A 60 -15.59 13.18 -11.60
N ILE A 61 -15.49 14.46 -11.21
CA ILE A 61 -14.56 15.40 -11.84
C ILE A 61 -13.14 14.94 -11.50
N VAL A 62 -12.51 14.26 -12.46
CA VAL A 62 -11.10 13.90 -12.42
C VAL A 62 -10.42 14.81 -13.44
N ASP A 63 -9.98 15.98 -12.97
CA ASP A 63 -9.47 17.07 -13.80
C ASP A 63 -8.06 16.73 -14.33
N LEU A 64 -8.01 15.80 -15.30
CA LEU A 64 -6.78 15.28 -15.88
C LEU A 64 -6.54 15.91 -17.25
N PRO A 65 -5.28 16.26 -17.58
CA PRO A 65 -4.94 16.77 -18.91
C PRO A 65 -5.29 15.77 -20.01
N VAL A 66 -5.79 16.26 -21.14
CA VAL A 66 -6.01 15.45 -22.35
C VAL A 66 -4.68 14.76 -22.72
N PRO A 67 -4.64 13.42 -22.92
CA PRO A 67 -5.77 12.52 -23.14
C PRO A 67 -6.37 11.84 -21.88
N PHE A 68 -5.78 11.98 -20.69
CA PHE A 68 -6.10 11.21 -19.48
C PHE A 68 -7.47 11.49 -18.84
N ASP A 69 -8.27 12.39 -19.42
CA ASP A 69 -9.67 12.63 -19.05
C ASP A 69 -10.58 11.40 -19.35
N ARG A 70 -10.22 10.58 -20.34
CA ARG A 70 -11.11 9.51 -20.83
C ARG A 70 -10.99 8.21 -20.03
N TRP A 71 -12.09 7.74 -19.43
CA TRP A 71 -12.15 6.51 -18.62
C TRP A 71 -11.55 5.26 -19.30
N TRP A 72 -11.75 5.10 -20.61
CA TRP A 72 -11.29 3.91 -21.34
C TRP A 72 -9.77 3.80 -21.38
N ILE A 73 -9.02 4.90 -21.23
CA ILE A 73 -7.56 4.87 -21.17
C ILE A 73 -7.12 4.09 -19.94
N PHE A 74 -7.75 4.34 -18.79
CA PHE A 74 -7.46 3.58 -17.57
C PHE A 74 -7.86 2.12 -17.70
N VAL A 75 -8.96 1.83 -18.40
CA VAL A 75 -9.33 0.43 -18.67
C VAL A 75 -8.29 -0.25 -19.55
N VAL A 76 -7.81 0.40 -20.61
CA VAL A 76 -6.73 -0.13 -21.46
C VAL A 76 -5.44 -0.34 -20.67
N ILE A 77 -5.01 0.64 -19.86
CA ILE A 77 -3.82 0.51 -18.99
C ILE A 77 -3.98 -0.65 -18.00
N GLY A 78 -5.15 -0.77 -17.38
CA GLY A 78 -5.48 -1.85 -16.46
C GLY A 78 -5.43 -3.21 -17.15
N LEU A 79 -6.05 -3.33 -18.32
CA LEU A 79 -6.06 -4.55 -19.12
C LEU A 79 -4.65 -4.93 -19.60
N ILE A 80 -3.83 -3.97 -20.03
CA ILE A 80 -2.43 -4.22 -20.40
C ILE A 80 -1.65 -4.72 -19.18
N SER A 81 -1.80 -4.06 -18.04
CA SER A 81 -1.09 -4.44 -16.81
C SER A 81 -1.48 -5.85 -16.35
N VAL A 82 -2.78 -6.17 -16.37
CA VAL A 82 -3.28 -7.53 -16.08
C VAL A 82 -2.81 -8.53 -17.12
N GLY A 83 -2.80 -8.17 -18.41
CA GLY A 83 -2.29 -9.02 -19.49
C GLY A 83 -0.81 -9.37 -19.29
N VAL A 84 0.01 -8.38 -18.94
CA VAL A 84 1.43 -8.59 -18.60
C VAL A 84 1.57 -9.51 -17.38
N LEU A 85 0.74 -9.34 -16.34
CA LEU A 85 0.74 -10.22 -15.17
C LEU A 85 0.38 -11.67 -15.53
N VAL A 86 -0.69 -11.86 -16.31
CA VAL A 86 -1.21 -13.19 -16.64
C VAL A 86 -0.28 -13.93 -17.61
N LEU A 87 0.19 -13.25 -18.64
CA LEU A 87 1.02 -13.84 -19.70
C LEU A 87 2.51 -13.93 -19.30
N GLY A 88 3.02 -12.93 -18.59
CA GLY A 88 4.43 -12.85 -18.22
C GLY A 88 4.80 -13.64 -16.97
N PHE A 89 3.87 -13.86 -16.04
CA PHE A 89 4.16 -14.47 -14.73
C PHE A 89 3.36 -15.75 -14.45
N HIS A 90 2.81 -16.37 -15.52
CA HIS A 90 2.16 -17.68 -15.51
C HIS A 90 1.14 -17.88 -14.38
N GLY A 91 0.08 -17.06 -14.40
CA GLY A 91 -1.17 -17.30 -13.67
C GLY A 91 -1.41 -16.38 -12.47
N PRO A 92 -2.67 -15.95 -12.24
CA PRO A 92 -3.02 -15.09 -11.13
C PRO A 92 -3.07 -15.92 -9.84
N SER A 93 -1.97 -15.98 -9.09
CA SER A 93 -2.14 -16.34 -7.70
C SER A 93 -2.92 -15.20 -7.03
N ALA A 94 -3.95 -15.52 -6.25
CA ALA A 94 -4.74 -14.51 -5.52
C ALA A 94 -3.85 -13.59 -4.66
N TYR A 95 -2.66 -14.07 -4.30
CA TYR A 95 -1.57 -13.30 -3.69
C TYR A 95 -1.13 -12.09 -4.52
N LEU A 96 -1.00 -12.21 -5.85
CA LEU A 96 -0.52 -11.14 -6.72
C LEU A 96 -1.48 -9.95 -6.77
N ALA A 97 -2.79 -10.23 -6.85
CA ALA A 97 -3.82 -9.20 -6.84
C ALA A 97 -3.85 -8.43 -5.51
N VAL A 98 -3.64 -9.15 -4.41
CA VAL A 98 -3.65 -8.57 -3.06
C VAL A 98 -2.42 -7.67 -2.82
N VAL A 99 -1.22 -8.08 -3.26
CA VAL A 99 0.00 -7.25 -3.15
C VAL A 99 -0.13 -5.93 -3.91
N GLY A 100 -0.61 -5.98 -5.16
CA GLY A 100 -0.84 -4.78 -5.96
C GLY A 100 -1.90 -3.85 -5.38
N LEU A 101 -2.96 -4.41 -4.77
CA LEU A 101 -4.03 -3.63 -4.16
C LEU A 101 -3.56 -2.85 -2.93
N PHE A 102 -2.65 -3.41 -2.11
CA PHE A 102 -2.05 -2.66 -1.00
C PHE A 102 -1.25 -1.44 -1.51
N GLY A 103 -0.51 -1.60 -2.62
CA GLY A 103 0.24 -0.50 -3.22
C GLY A 103 -0.68 0.59 -3.76
N ALA A 104 -1.76 0.18 -4.43
CA ALA A 104 -2.78 1.10 -4.92
C ALA A 104 -3.47 1.84 -3.76
N ALA A 105 -3.83 1.13 -2.69
CA ALA A 105 -4.44 1.70 -1.49
C ALA A 105 -3.50 2.70 -0.81
N PHE A 106 -2.20 2.40 -0.73
CA PHE A 106 -1.18 3.30 -0.19
C PHE A 106 -1.09 4.60 -0.99
N ILE A 107 -1.02 4.52 -2.32
CA ILE A 107 -0.90 5.69 -3.19
C ILE A 107 -2.18 6.53 -3.18
N VAL A 108 -3.34 5.90 -3.39
CA VAL A 108 -4.64 6.59 -3.44
C VAL A 108 -5.00 7.15 -2.07
N GLY A 109 -4.83 6.36 -1.00
CA GLY A 109 -5.11 6.76 0.36
C GLY A 109 -4.17 7.86 0.85
N GLY A 110 -2.88 7.73 0.56
CA GLY A 110 -1.88 8.75 0.85
C GLY A 110 -2.20 10.07 0.16
N ALA A 111 -2.50 10.04 -1.14
CA ALA A 111 -2.91 11.22 -1.90
C ALA A 111 -4.20 11.87 -1.35
N ALA A 112 -5.18 11.06 -0.92
CA ALA A 112 -6.44 11.56 -0.35
C ALA A 112 -6.29 12.15 1.07
N LEU A 113 -5.28 11.71 1.83
CA LEU A 113 -5.02 12.15 3.20
C LEU A 113 -3.98 13.27 3.29
N ALA A 114 -3.06 13.37 2.33
CA ALA A 114 -2.01 14.39 2.28
C ALA A 114 -2.54 15.83 2.45
N PRO A 115 -3.58 16.29 1.72
CA PRO A 115 -4.10 17.66 1.90
C PRO A 115 -4.83 17.87 3.24
N LYS A 116 -5.23 16.80 3.93
CA LYS A 116 -6.02 16.86 5.18
C LYS A 116 -5.17 16.81 6.44
N LEU A 117 -4.12 15.98 6.43
CA LEU A 117 -3.22 15.76 7.56
C LEU A 117 -1.92 16.56 7.45
N GLY A 118 -1.53 16.98 6.24
CA GLY A 118 -0.19 17.47 5.96
C GLY A 118 0.83 16.33 5.81
N VAL A 119 1.87 16.58 5.02
CA VAL A 119 2.87 15.56 4.63
C VAL A 119 3.59 14.98 5.85
N ALA A 120 4.00 15.82 6.80
CA ALA A 120 4.73 15.39 7.99
C ALA A 120 3.92 14.43 8.88
N LEU A 121 2.65 14.76 9.16
CA LEU A 121 1.78 13.93 9.99
C LEU A 121 1.37 12.65 9.26
N LEU A 122 1.11 12.73 7.96
CA LEU A 122 0.77 11.56 7.14
C LEU A 122 1.90 10.52 7.15
N PHE A 123 3.13 10.92 6.80
CA PHE A 123 4.24 9.98 6.69
C PHE A 123 4.74 9.48 8.04
N SER A 124 4.64 10.29 9.10
CA SER A 124 4.92 9.80 10.46
C SER A 124 3.89 8.76 10.91
N ALA A 125 2.59 9.00 10.69
CA ALA A 125 1.53 8.03 10.98
C ALA A 125 1.67 6.74 10.16
N ILE A 126 1.93 6.85 8.85
CA ILE A 126 2.19 5.70 7.99
C ILE A 126 3.39 4.90 8.51
N THR A 127 4.51 5.56 8.80
CA THR A 127 5.72 4.89 9.29
C THR A 127 5.46 4.18 10.61
N ALA A 128 4.72 4.80 11.53
CA ALA A 128 4.32 4.19 12.79
C ALA A 128 3.47 2.93 12.55
N GLY A 129 2.51 3.00 11.63
CA GLY A 129 1.69 1.85 11.22
C GLY A 129 2.53 0.74 10.59
N THR A 130 3.48 1.08 9.73
CA THR A 130 4.37 0.11 9.08
C THR A 130 5.25 -0.61 10.11
N LEU A 131 5.82 0.10 11.08
CA LEU A 131 6.64 -0.49 12.13
C LEU A 131 5.83 -1.39 13.07
N ALA A 132 4.64 -0.95 13.46
CA ALA A 132 3.73 -1.76 14.26
C ALA A 132 3.30 -3.03 13.51
N GLY A 133 2.92 -2.91 12.23
CA GLY A 133 2.56 -4.03 11.38
C GLY A 133 3.71 -5.00 11.16
N ALA A 134 4.91 -4.49 10.86
CA ALA A 134 6.11 -5.30 10.69
C ALA A 134 6.43 -6.10 11.95
N LEU A 135 6.32 -5.51 13.14
CA LEU A 135 6.53 -6.21 14.40
C LEU A 135 5.59 -7.41 14.57
N VAL A 136 4.31 -7.24 14.20
CA VAL A 136 3.32 -8.32 14.22
C VAL A 136 3.67 -9.40 13.20
N MET A 137 3.99 -9.01 11.96
CA MET A 137 4.34 -9.96 10.89
C MET A 137 5.59 -10.78 11.24
N ASP A 138 6.62 -10.12 11.76
CA ASP A 138 7.87 -10.76 12.20
C ASP A 138 7.63 -11.71 13.37
N HIS A 139 6.76 -11.35 14.31
CA HIS A 139 6.46 -12.20 15.46
C HIS A 139 5.84 -13.53 15.07
N TYR A 140 4.88 -13.49 14.15
CA TYR A 140 4.15 -14.68 13.70
C TYR A 140 4.86 -15.44 12.58
N GLY A 141 5.99 -14.93 12.06
CA GLY A 141 6.65 -15.53 10.89
C GLY A 141 5.75 -15.52 9.65
N ALA A 142 4.98 -14.45 9.48
CA ALA A 142 3.97 -14.37 8.43
C ALA A 142 4.58 -14.62 7.04
N PHE A 143 3.82 -15.25 6.15
CA PHE A 143 4.24 -15.51 4.76
C PHE A 143 5.47 -16.45 4.63
N GLY A 144 5.67 -17.34 5.60
CA GLY A 144 6.80 -18.30 5.59
C GLY A 144 8.13 -17.66 5.97
N ASN A 145 8.10 -16.53 6.67
CA ASN A 145 9.31 -15.95 7.27
C ASN A 145 9.66 -16.70 8.55
N GLU A 146 10.94 -16.71 8.92
CA GLU A 146 11.34 -17.18 10.25
C GLU A 146 10.75 -16.26 11.32
N ALA A 147 9.96 -16.84 12.24
CA ALA A 147 9.38 -16.11 13.35
C ALA A 147 10.49 -15.51 14.22
N GLN A 148 10.57 -14.19 14.27
CA GLN A 148 11.50 -13.48 15.13
C GLN A 148 10.87 -13.24 16.49
N ARG A 149 11.63 -13.50 17.55
CA ARG A 149 11.20 -13.16 18.90
C ARG A 149 11.09 -11.64 19.03
N VAL A 150 9.91 -11.17 19.40
CA VAL A 150 9.69 -9.76 19.72
C VAL A 150 10.46 -9.45 21.00
N THR A 151 11.43 -8.55 20.90
CA THR A 151 12.16 -8.04 22.05
C THR A 151 11.42 -6.86 22.65
N LEU A 152 11.52 -6.68 23.97
CA LEU A 152 10.95 -5.53 24.66
C LEU A 152 11.43 -4.20 24.06
N LEU A 153 12.68 -4.15 23.59
CA LEU A 153 13.28 -2.99 22.94
C LEU A 153 12.54 -2.61 21.64
N ARG A 154 12.16 -3.59 20.80
CA ARG A 154 11.38 -3.31 19.58
C ARG A 154 10.00 -2.77 19.91
N VAL A 155 9.33 -3.31 20.93
CA VAL A 155 8.03 -2.80 21.40
C VAL A 155 8.16 -1.35 21.88
N VAL A 156 9.17 -1.05 22.69
CA VAL A 156 9.45 0.32 23.15
C VAL A 156 9.74 1.24 21.97
N GLY A 157 10.53 0.81 20.98
CA GLY A 157 10.80 1.59 19.77
C GLY A 157 9.52 1.95 19.01
N VAL A 158 8.60 0.99 18.80
CA VAL A 158 7.29 1.26 18.17
C VAL A 158 6.46 2.25 18.99
N LEU A 159 6.44 2.12 20.32
CA LEU A 159 5.73 3.06 21.19
C LEU A 159 6.32 4.48 21.13
N VAL A 160 7.64 4.62 21.03
CA VAL A 160 8.31 5.92 20.85
C VAL A 160 7.90 6.56 19.54
N VAL A 161 7.84 5.80 18.44
CA VAL A 161 7.39 6.33 17.14
C VAL A 161 5.93 6.76 17.19
N LEU A 162 5.05 5.96 17.81
CA LEU A 162 3.64 6.34 18.02
C LEU A 162 3.52 7.61 18.89
N GLY A 163 4.33 7.75 19.93
CA GLY A 163 4.44 8.97 20.71
C GLY A 163 4.88 10.17 19.87
N GLY A 164 5.85 9.98 18.98
CA GLY A 164 6.28 10.99 18.00
C GLY A 164 5.14 11.47 17.11
N VAL A 165 4.27 10.57 16.61
CA VAL A 165 3.09 10.94 15.82
C VAL A 165 2.12 11.80 16.64
N VAL A 166 1.90 11.47 17.92
CA VAL A 166 1.04 12.26 18.82
C VAL A 166 1.61 13.65 19.04
N ILE A 167 2.93 13.78 19.19
CA ILE A 167 3.59 15.08 19.35
C ILE A 167 3.48 15.91 18.07
N VAL A 168 3.73 15.33 16.89
CA VAL A 168 3.61 16.02 15.60
C VAL A 168 2.18 16.52 15.37
N ARG A 169 1.17 15.74 15.81
CA ARG A 169 -0.23 16.14 15.75
C ARG A 169 -0.56 17.36 16.62
N TRP A 170 0.21 17.63 17.67
CA TRP A 170 -0.09 18.72 18.63
C TRP A 170 0.24 20.12 18.10
N ARG A 171 0.70 20.22 16.84
CA ARG A 171 0.86 21.48 16.13
C ARG A 171 -0.45 21.96 15.52
#